data_AF-C1F335-F1
#
_entry.id   AF-C1F335-F1
#
_cell.length_a   1.000
_cell.length_b   1.000
_cell.length_c   1.000
_cell.angle_alpha   90.00
_cell.angle_beta   90.00
_cell.angle_gamma   90.00
#
_symmetry.space_group_name_H-M   'P 1'
#
loop_
_entity.id
_entity.type
_entity.pdbx_description
1 polymer ?
#
loop_
_entity_poly.entity_id
_entity_poly.type
_entity_poly.pdbx_seq_one_letter_code
_entity_poly.pdbx_strand_id
1 'polypeptide(L)'
;MSVSKGEKRISTFRVLPWVEVACVIALTGLAAASIPVRAQGAMHARTNVSTARPIVMLSDIHFDPFHDPGKFKQLQAAPVSRWVSILNAPPTSGQAKQFAEMQSACNASGVDTDWALLQSSLAAARERQPSPLFVTLSGDLTVHQFSCRFHRMDPNGSDAASIDFAVKTASFVALELKHTFPQSPVYIALGNNDSSCGDYRESPGSQYFHGMAHAVAAEAGSAAHGEILREFPYQGDYDIPLPGPMQHTRLIVLQDIFQSSNYSACNGKPDPSAARQQIQWLAGRLALARAHGEHVWVMSHIPPGVFVYQTIKAHRNVCGGQAPEMFYSSEGLTDTLQKYAGTVRLVIMGHTHDDELRLLKPAGAVLAGSGSHEVPVKLVPSITPLHGNYPAFITGKVNPQTATLMDYTVFIASNKTGIGTQWKTEYTWSKAYDLPDFSAESVAKLVTRLQDDKHGSSAASRDYEQWFAAGEGKTMGTLLRLFWPSYVCSLGHMHASGYRQCLCGGTRTLESSTGH
;
A
#
# COMPACT_ATOMS: atom_id res chain seq x y z
N MET A 1 21.44 3.01 -54.15
CA MET A 1 21.39 3.32 -55.60
C MET A 1 21.37 1.98 -56.34
N SER A 2 20.58 1.72 -57.39
CA SER A 2 19.46 2.49 -57.96
C SER A 2 18.42 1.59 -58.66
N VAL A 3 17.17 2.06 -58.61
CA VAL A 3 16.00 1.83 -59.49
C VAL A 3 16.40 1.59 -60.98
N SER A 4 15.81 0.65 -61.75
CA SER A 4 14.52 0.71 -62.48
C SER A 4 14.19 -0.67 -63.11
N LYS A 5 12.96 -1.21 -63.36
CA LYS A 5 11.57 -0.76 -63.66
C LYS A 5 11.22 -0.62 -65.17
N GLY A 6 10.16 -1.33 -65.62
CA GLY A 6 9.46 -1.32 -66.93
C GLY A 6 8.51 -2.56 -67.01
N GLU A 7 7.19 -2.56 -67.23
CA GLU A 7 6.25 -1.90 -68.19
C GLU A 7 6.17 -2.58 -69.60
N LYS A 8 5.02 -2.81 -70.28
CA LYS A 8 3.57 -2.53 -70.03
C LYS A 8 2.64 -3.27 -71.07
N ARG A 9 1.31 -3.11 -70.93
CA ARG A 9 0.17 -3.32 -71.90
C ARG A 9 -0.52 -4.72 -71.98
N ILE A 10 -1.77 -4.88 -72.50
CA ILE A 10 -3.12 -4.30 -72.17
C ILE A 10 -4.25 -4.85 -73.11
N SER A 11 -5.39 -5.29 -72.53
CA SER A 11 -6.80 -5.38 -73.08
C SER A 11 -7.73 -6.09 -72.04
N THR A 12 -9.08 -6.01 -71.89
CA THR A 12 -10.29 -5.37 -72.53
C THR A 12 -10.97 -6.11 -73.70
N PHE A 13 -12.26 -6.48 -73.76
CA PHE A 13 -13.52 -6.27 -72.95
C PHE A 13 -14.37 -7.61 -72.92
N ARG A 14 -15.72 -7.80 -72.85
CA ARG A 14 -16.95 -6.95 -72.87
C ARG A 14 -18.30 -7.64 -72.39
N VAL A 15 -18.82 -7.27 -71.21
CA VAL A 15 -20.28 -7.05 -70.86
C VAL A 15 -21.30 -8.24 -70.78
N LEU A 16 -22.36 -8.04 -69.94
CA LEU A 16 -23.51 -8.92 -69.56
C LEU A 16 -24.70 -8.90 -70.57
N PRO A 17 -25.79 -9.68 -70.31
CA PRO A 17 -27.08 -9.04 -69.95
C PRO A 17 -27.84 -9.65 -68.74
N TRP A 18 -28.98 -9.04 -68.35
CA TRP A 18 -29.93 -9.42 -67.27
C TRP A 18 -31.31 -9.82 -67.82
N VAL A 19 -32.11 -10.61 -67.08
CA VAL A 19 -33.61 -10.64 -67.10
C VAL A 19 -34.15 -11.03 -65.69
N GLU A 20 -35.33 -10.54 -65.31
CA GLU A 20 -36.06 -10.84 -64.05
C GLU A 20 -37.16 -11.93 -64.20
N VAL A 21 -37.77 -12.36 -63.08
CA VAL A 21 -39.24 -12.46 -62.83
C VAL A 21 -39.52 -13.36 -61.59
N ALA A 22 -40.60 -13.08 -60.87
CA ALA A 22 -40.96 -13.70 -59.58
C ALA A 22 -42.06 -14.79 -59.67
N CYS A 23 -42.26 -15.57 -58.60
CA CYS A 23 -43.61 -16.01 -58.19
C CYS A 23 -43.73 -16.58 -56.74
N VAL A 24 -44.60 -15.92 -55.95
CA VAL A 24 -45.66 -16.48 -55.08
C VAL A 24 -45.32 -17.36 -53.84
N ILE A 25 -46.17 -17.18 -52.82
CA ILE A 25 -46.13 -17.73 -51.46
C ILE A 25 -46.99 -19.00 -51.34
N ALA A 26 -46.57 -19.98 -50.51
CA ALA A 26 -47.48 -20.91 -49.83
C ALA A 26 -46.93 -21.29 -48.44
N LEU A 27 -47.81 -21.31 -47.43
CA LEU A 27 -47.49 -21.71 -46.05
C LEU A 27 -47.99 -23.12 -45.77
N THR A 28 -47.12 -24.01 -45.29
CA THR A 28 -47.35 -25.03 -44.23
C THR A 28 -46.07 -25.86 -44.06
N GLY A 29 -45.65 -26.29 -42.87
CA GLY A 29 -46.23 -26.02 -41.54
C GLY A 29 -46.33 -27.26 -40.66
N LEU A 30 -45.23 -27.99 -40.44
CA LEU A 30 -45.12 -29.01 -39.39
C LEU A 30 -43.66 -29.18 -38.97
N ALA A 31 -43.41 -29.48 -37.70
CA ALA A 31 -42.08 -29.41 -37.09
C ALA A 31 -41.48 -30.79 -36.78
N ALA A 32 -40.16 -30.90 -36.95
CA ALA A 32 -39.33 -31.93 -36.33
C ALA A 32 -38.15 -31.23 -35.63
N ALA A 33 -37.96 -31.47 -34.34
CA ALA A 33 -37.03 -30.70 -33.53
C ALA A 33 -35.59 -31.23 -33.63
N SER A 34 -34.68 -30.41 -34.14
CA SER A 34 -33.24 -30.57 -33.96
C SER A 34 -32.76 -29.65 -32.83
N ILE A 35 -32.17 -30.22 -31.78
CA ILE A 35 -31.67 -29.47 -30.62
C ILE A 35 -30.34 -28.82 -31.00
N PRO A 36 -30.22 -27.47 -31.03
CA PRO A 36 -28.94 -26.83 -31.22
C PRO A 36 -28.14 -26.91 -29.92
N VAL A 37 -26.91 -27.46 -29.99
CA VAL A 37 -25.95 -27.32 -28.88
C VAL A 37 -25.59 -25.85 -28.75
N ARG A 38 -26.23 -25.18 -27.79
CA ARG A 38 -26.02 -23.76 -27.52
C ARG A 38 -24.63 -23.57 -26.94
N ALA A 39 -23.66 -23.26 -27.80
CA ALA A 39 -22.33 -22.84 -27.40
C ALA A 39 -22.46 -21.72 -26.35
N GLN A 40 -22.02 -21.99 -25.13
CA GLN A 40 -21.95 -20.99 -24.07
C GLN A 40 -20.77 -20.06 -24.38
N GLY A 41 -21.00 -19.11 -25.29
CA GLY A 41 -20.10 -17.99 -25.50
C GLY A 41 -19.89 -17.29 -24.16
N ALA A 42 -18.67 -17.36 -23.62
CA ALA A 42 -18.34 -16.81 -22.33
C ALA A 42 -18.57 -15.29 -22.36
N MET A 43 -19.70 -14.84 -21.83
CA MET A 43 -19.98 -13.43 -21.63
C MET A 43 -18.93 -12.89 -20.67
N HIS A 44 -17.89 -12.27 -21.23
CA HIS A 44 -16.99 -11.42 -20.47
C HIS A 44 -17.87 -10.36 -19.81
N ALA A 45 -18.06 -10.49 -18.50
CA ALA A 45 -18.81 -9.54 -17.72
C ALA A 45 -18.05 -8.21 -17.81
N ARG A 46 -18.56 -7.29 -18.64
CA ARG A 46 -18.13 -5.89 -18.62
C ARG A 46 -18.41 -5.41 -17.20
N THR A 47 -17.37 -5.30 -16.39
CA THR A 47 -17.45 -4.87 -15.00
C THR A 47 -18.11 -3.51 -14.99
N ASN A 48 -19.29 -3.42 -14.37
CA ASN A 48 -20.12 -2.23 -14.43
C ASN A 48 -19.48 -1.13 -13.57
N VAL A 49 -18.57 -0.36 -14.16
CA VAL A 49 -17.85 0.79 -13.55
C VAL A 49 -18.82 1.78 -12.89
N SER A 50 -20.07 1.84 -13.38
CA SER A 50 -21.21 2.56 -12.78
C SER A 50 -21.53 2.20 -11.31
N THR A 51 -21.05 1.06 -10.79
CA THR A 51 -21.29 0.61 -9.40
C THR A 51 -20.10 0.83 -8.47
N ALA A 52 -18.94 1.21 -9.00
CA ALA A 52 -17.74 1.43 -8.20
C ALA A 52 -17.94 2.58 -7.18
N ARG A 53 -17.14 2.55 -6.11
CA ARG A 53 -17.12 3.59 -5.07
C ARG A 53 -15.70 4.15 -4.91
N PRO A 54 -15.53 5.48 -4.83
CA PRO A 54 -14.22 6.07 -4.70
C PRO A 54 -13.68 5.95 -3.28
N ILE A 55 -12.37 5.85 -3.12
CA ILE A 55 -11.66 5.85 -1.83
C ILE A 55 -10.40 6.72 -1.93
N VAL A 56 -9.86 7.13 -0.79
CA VAL A 56 -8.53 7.77 -0.68
C VAL A 56 -7.64 6.88 0.18
N MET A 57 -6.40 6.67 -0.24
CA MET A 57 -5.39 5.91 0.50
C MET A 57 -4.14 6.78 0.68
N LEU A 58 -3.71 6.89 1.93
CA LEU A 58 -2.58 7.68 2.43
C LEU A 58 -1.67 6.77 3.26
N SER A 59 -0.40 7.14 3.39
CA SER A 59 0.55 6.46 4.28
C SER A 59 1.67 7.41 4.67
N ASP A 60 2.40 7.06 5.72
CA ASP A 60 3.74 7.57 6.02
C ASP A 60 3.73 9.11 6.00
N ILE A 61 2.86 9.67 6.85
CA ILE A 61 2.67 11.12 6.97
C ILE A 61 3.85 11.74 7.70
N HIS A 62 4.31 11.13 8.80
CA HIS A 62 5.39 11.62 9.65
C HIS A 62 5.29 13.13 9.93
N PHE A 63 4.18 13.59 10.52
CA PHE A 63 3.99 15.01 10.78
C PHE A 63 4.97 15.51 11.85
N ASP A 64 5.69 16.60 11.54
CA ASP A 64 6.76 17.18 12.34
C ASP A 64 6.31 18.44 13.12
N PRO A 65 5.76 18.28 14.34
CA PRO A 65 5.38 19.42 15.19
C PRO A 65 6.60 20.20 15.70
N PHE A 66 7.82 19.72 15.46
CA PHE A 66 9.07 20.36 15.85
C PHE A 66 9.72 21.15 14.70
N HIS A 67 9.11 21.21 13.51
CA HIS A 67 9.63 21.97 12.37
C HIS A 67 9.83 23.47 12.70
N ASP A 68 9.01 24.03 13.60
CA ASP A 68 9.26 25.32 14.23
C ASP A 68 9.50 25.14 15.74
N PRO A 69 10.77 24.98 16.18
CA PRO A 69 11.12 24.79 17.59
C PRO A 69 10.53 25.85 18.54
N GLY A 70 10.39 27.11 18.08
CA GLY A 70 9.80 28.18 18.88
C GLY A 70 8.29 28.04 19.12
N LYS A 71 7.60 27.17 18.37
CA LYS A 71 6.18 26.84 18.58
C LYS A 71 5.98 25.66 19.55
N PHE A 72 7.00 24.84 19.82
CA PHE A 72 6.88 23.61 20.61
C PHE A 72 6.11 23.78 21.93
N LYS A 73 6.50 24.72 22.80
CA LYS A 73 5.84 24.93 24.10
C LYS A 73 4.38 25.38 23.97
N GLN A 74 4.00 26.04 22.88
CA GLN A 74 2.60 26.40 22.60
C GLN A 74 1.80 25.16 22.18
N LEU A 75 2.35 24.31 21.31
CA LEU A 75 1.75 23.04 20.90
C LEU A 75 1.65 22.05 22.07
N GLN A 76 2.67 22.00 22.94
CA GLN A 76 2.70 21.17 24.15
C GLN A 76 1.58 21.57 25.12
N ALA A 77 1.35 22.88 25.33
CA ALA A 77 0.32 23.38 26.24
C ALA A 77 -1.11 23.42 25.66
N ALA A 78 -1.30 23.79 24.38
CA ALA A 78 -2.62 24.01 23.80
C ALA A 78 -3.30 22.71 23.31
N PRO A 79 -4.64 22.57 23.41
CA PRO A 79 -5.35 21.41 22.84
C PRO A 79 -5.22 21.38 21.31
N VAL A 80 -5.36 20.18 20.71
CA VAL A 80 -5.18 19.97 19.25
C VAL A 80 -6.08 20.88 18.40
N SER A 81 -7.28 21.22 18.87
CA SER A 81 -8.20 22.17 18.22
C SER A 81 -7.68 23.61 18.12
N ARG A 82 -6.54 23.94 18.75
CA ARG A 82 -5.82 25.22 18.60
C ARG A 82 -4.54 25.11 17.77
N TRP A 83 -4.09 23.91 17.40
CA TRP A 83 -2.81 23.72 16.70
C TRP A 83 -2.80 24.41 15.33
N VAL A 84 -3.88 24.31 14.55
CA VAL A 84 -4.06 25.05 13.28
C VAL A 84 -3.72 26.55 13.43
N SER A 85 -4.16 27.20 14.52
CA SER A 85 -3.90 28.63 14.76
C SER A 85 -2.45 28.93 15.17
N ILE A 86 -1.76 27.98 15.79
CA ILE A 86 -0.35 28.12 16.20
C ILE A 86 0.56 27.85 14.99
N LEU A 87 0.24 26.82 14.22
CA LEU A 87 0.99 26.42 13.03
C LEU A 87 0.88 27.47 11.92
N ASN A 88 -0.31 28.03 11.67
CA ASN A 88 -0.53 29.14 10.73
C ASN A 88 0.11 30.48 11.13
N ALA A 89 0.59 30.66 12.36
CA ALA A 89 1.32 31.87 12.74
C ALA A 89 2.66 31.97 11.97
N PRO A 90 3.22 33.17 11.73
CA PRO A 90 4.53 33.31 11.09
C PRO A 90 5.63 32.47 11.76
N PRO A 91 6.63 31.98 11.00
CA PRO A 91 7.76 31.23 11.58
C PRO A 91 8.49 32.02 12.67
N THR A 92 8.93 31.35 13.73
CA THR A 92 9.62 32.04 14.84
C THR A 92 11.04 32.50 14.45
N SER A 93 11.55 33.49 15.20
CA SER A 93 12.86 34.07 14.92
C SER A 93 13.98 33.02 15.05
N GLY A 94 14.70 32.78 13.95
CA GLY A 94 15.76 31.77 13.87
C GLY A 94 15.28 30.32 13.69
N GLN A 95 14.00 30.08 13.40
CA GLN A 95 13.41 28.74 13.21
C GLN A 95 14.30 27.79 12.39
N ALA A 96 14.69 28.18 11.16
CA ALA A 96 15.45 27.30 10.27
C ALA A 96 16.81 26.87 10.85
N LYS A 97 17.47 27.73 11.64
CA LYS A 97 18.72 27.38 12.34
C LYS A 97 18.45 26.40 13.47
N GLN A 98 17.46 26.67 14.32
CA GLN A 98 17.10 25.82 15.45
C GLN A 98 16.64 24.43 14.98
N PHE A 99 15.90 24.37 13.87
CA PHE A 99 15.44 23.14 13.25
C PHE A 99 16.61 22.29 12.71
N ALA A 100 17.59 22.92 12.04
CA ALA A 100 18.81 22.23 11.60
C ALA A 100 19.67 21.74 12.77
N GLU A 101 19.81 22.54 13.85
CA GLU A 101 20.51 22.13 15.07
C GLU A 101 19.83 20.95 15.77
N MET A 102 18.49 20.88 15.77
CA MET A 102 17.73 19.75 16.30
C MET A 102 17.86 18.50 15.43
N GLN A 103 17.71 18.62 14.10
CA GLN A 103 17.92 17.51 13.16
C GLN A 103 19.32 16.89 13.32
N SER A 104 20.36 17.73 13.37
CA SER A 104 21.74 17.27 13.57
C SER A 104 21.96 16.64 14.94
N ALA A 105 21.23 17.05 15.98
CA ALA A 105 21.36 16.47 17.32
C ALA A 105 20.69 15.09 17.45
N CYS A 106 19.62 14.82 16.68
CA CYS A 106 18.93 13.53 16.66
C CYS A 106 19.42 12.57 15.57
N ASN A 107 20.28 13.03 14.64
CA ASN A 107 20.71 12.30 13.45
C ASN A 107 19.56 12.05 12.46
N ALA A 108 18.73 13.07 12.22
CA ALA A 108 17.66 12.99 11.23
C ALA A 108 18.22 12.72 9.82
N SER A 109 17.63 11.76 9.12
CA SER A 109 18.01 11.35 7.76
C SER A 109 17.52 12.30 6.67
N GLY A 110 16.52 13.13 6.98
CA GLY A 110 15.93 14.11 6.06
C GLY A 110 14.90 15.00 6.76
N VAL A 111 14.15 15.76 5.94
CA VAL A 111 13.05 16.61 6.42
C VAL A 111 11.74 15.85 6.28
N ASP A 112 11.03 15.75 7.40
CA ASP A 112 9.69 15.15 7.49
C ASP A 112 8.57 16.17 7.20
N THR A 113 7.33 15.72 7.15
CA THR A 113 6.16 16.53 6.74
C THR A 113 5.92 17.70 7.69
N ASP A 114 6.19 18.91 7.21
CA ASP A 114 5.80 20.15 7.87
C ASP A 114 4.31 20.48 7.69
N TRP A 115 3.87 21.57 8.33
CA TRP A 115 2.47 22.01 8.26
C TRP A 115 2.02 22.43 6.85
N ALA A 116 2.87 23.08 6.06
CA ALA A 116 2.54 23.51 4.71
C ALA A 116 2.40 22.30 3.77
N LEU A 117 3.23 21.28 3.95
CA LEU A 117 3.10 20.01 3.21
C LEU A 117 1.87 19.21 3.64
N LEU A 118 1.56 19.12 4.94
CA LEU A 118 0.34 18.45 5.41
C LEU A 118 -0.92 19.13 4.83
N GLN A 119 -1.01 20.46 4.91
CA GLN A 119 -2.11 21.22 4.32
C GLN A 119 -2.21 21.00 2.80
N SER A 120 -1.10 21.11 2.07
CA SER A 120 -1.06 20.95 0.61
C SER A 120 -1.53 19.56 0.18
N SER A 121 -1.08 18.53 0.88
CA SER A 121 -1.44 17.13 0.63
C SER A 121 -2.91 16.84 0.87
N LEU A 122 -3.44 17.26 2.03
CA LEU A 122 -4.84 17.03 2.39
C LEU A 122 -5.80 17.84 1.50
N ALA A 123 -5.45 19.08 1.17
CA ALA A 123 -6.21 19.89 0.22
C ALA A 123 -6.26 19.24 -1.17
N ALA A 124 -5.13 18.72 -1.68
CA ALA A 124 -5.07 18.04 -2.96
C ALA A 124 -5.85 16.71 -2.96
N ALA A 125 -5.74 15.90 -1.91
CA ALA A 125 -6.51 14.65 -1.79
C ALA A 125 -8.02 14.92 -1.80
N ARG A 126 -8.47 15.99 -1.13
CA ARG A 126 -9.85 16.47 -1.16
C ARG A 126 -10.27 17.06 -2.51
N GLU A 127 -9.40 17.78 -3.21
CA GLU A 127 -9.68 18.28 -4.57
C GLU A 127 -9.90 17.11 -5.54
N ARG A 128 -9.04 16.08 -5.47
CA ARG A 128 -9.13 14.90 -6.34
C ARG A 128 -10.29 13.98 -5.99
N GLN A 129 -10.66 13.89 -4.71
CA GLN A 129 -11.81 13.09 -4.27
C GLN A 129 -12.49 13.74 -3.05
N PRO A 130 -13.46 14.66 -3.25
CA PRO A 130 -14.07 15.44 -2.15
C PRO A 130 -15.06 14.65 -1.29
N SER A 131 -15.47 13.46 -1.72
CA SER A 131 -16.41 12.59 -0.99
C SER A 131 -16.05 11.12 -1.24
N PRO A 132 -14.95 10.61 -0.65
CA PRO A 132 -14.64 9.19 -0.70
C PRO A 132 -15.62 8.39 0.17
N LEU A 133 -15.83 7.13 -0.16
CA LEU A 133 -16.64 6.22 0.66
C LEU A 133 -16.00 6.00 2.04
N PHE A 134 -14.66 5.91 2.08
CA PHE A 134 -13.82 5.92 3.26
C PHE A 134 -12.40 6.35 2.88
N VAL A 135 -11.61 6.70 3.88
CA VAL A 135 -10.18 7.01 3.76
C VAL A 135 -9.38 5.96 4.55
N THR A 136 -8.22 5.55 4.05
CA THR A 136 -7.27 4.71 4.79
C THR A 136 -5.94 5.42 4.99
N LEU A 137 -5.35 5.25 6.17
CA LEU A 137 -4.01 5.68 6.53
C LEU A 137 -3.22 4.48 7.05
N SER A 138 -2.26 3.97 6.26
CA SER A 138 -1.48 2.76 6.56
C SER A 138 -0.24 3.01 7.43
N GLY A 139 -0.40 3.79 8.51
CA GLY A 139 0.62 4.00 9.54
C GLY A 139 1.53 5.21 9.34
N ASP A 140 2.45 5.34 10.29
CA ASP A 140 3.41 6.41 10.52
C ASP A 140 2.83 7.83 10.40
N LEU A 141 2.04 8.18 11.41
CA LEU A 141 1.47 9.51 11.62
C LEU A 141 2.52 10.50 12.13
N THR A 142 3.52 10.01 12.88
CA THR A 142 4.46 10.82 13.66
C THR A 142 5.88 10.87 13.10
N VAL A 143 6.51 12.04 13.22
CA VAL A 143 7.88 12.32 12.77
C VAL A 143 8.93 11.35 13.31
N HIS A 144 9.93 11.02 12.48
CA HIS A 144 11.04 10.15 12.84
C HIS A 144 11.79 10.64 14.10
N GLN A 145 12.25 9.70 14.94
CA GLN A 145 13.04 9.99 16.14
C GLN A 145 12.31 10.86 17.18
N PHE A 146 10.97 10.73 17.27
CA PHE A 146 10.08 11.62 18.03
C PHE A 146 10.56 11.90 19.47
N SER A 147 10.94 10.85 20.22
CA SER A 147 11.41 10.97 21.60
C SER A 147 12.69 11.81 21.72
N CYS A 148 13.63 11.67 20.78
CA CYS A 148 14.83 12.52 20.75
C CYS A 148 14.47 13.98 20.49
N ARG A 149 13.60 14.25 19.51
CA ARG A 149 13.15 15.62 19.20
C ARG A 149 12.43 16.26 20.39
N PHE A 150 11.57 15.50 21.07
CA PHE A 150 10.91 15.93 22.30
C PHE A 150 11.94 16.29 23.40
N HIS A 151 12.82 15.36 23.77
CA HIS A 151 13.81 15.59 24.83
C HIS A 151 14.86 16.66 24.47
N ARG A 152 15.11 16.90 23.17
CA ARG A 152 15.95 18.02 22.70
C ARG A 152 15.29 19.39 22.91
N MET A 153 13.95 19.42 22.90
CA MET A 153 13.11 20.61 23.13
C MET A 153 12.64 20.76 24.59
N ASP A 154 12.65 19.68 25.36
CA ASP A 154 12.28 19.65 26.78
C ASP A 154 13.24 18.75 27.59
N PRO A 155 14.48 19.17 27.88
CA PRO A 155 15.49 18.29 28.51
C PRO A 155 15.18 17.84 29.95
N ASN A 156 14.09 18.34 30.55
CA ASN A 156 13.57 17.91 31.85
C ASN A 156 12.19 17.22 31.73
N GLY A 157 11.73 16.94 30.51
CA GLY A 157 10.49 16.22 30.27
C GLY A 157 10.61 14.75 30.65
N SER A 158 9.52 14.15 31.13
CA SER A 158 9.43 12.70 31.34
C SER A 158 9.07 11.98 30.03
N ASP A 159 9.43 10.71 29.89
CA ASP A 159 9.00 9.88 28.75
C ASP A 159 7.48 9.83 28.60
N ALA A 160 6.73 9.78 29.71
CA ALA A 160 5.26 9.88 29.69
C ALA A 160 4.75 11.18 29.01
N ALA A 161 5.45 12.30 29.20
CA ALA A 161 5.11 13.57 28.55
C ALA A 161 5.54 13.60 27.06
N SER A 162 6.57 12.81 26.71
CA SER A 162 6.94 12.56 25.31
C SER A 162 5.85 11.75 24.59
N ILE A 163 5.35 10.69 25.25
CA ILE A 163 4.24 9.86 24.75
C ILE A 163 2.96 10.68 24.61
N ASP A 164 2.59 11.45 25.64
CA ASP A 164 1.41 12.33 25.56
C ASP A 164 1.52 13.32 24.39
N PHE A 165 2.72 13.85 24.11
CA PHE A 165 2.94 14.73 22.96
C PHE A 165 2.91 13.97 21.62
N ALA A 166 3.36 12.71 21.57
CA ALA A 166 3.27 11.85 20.39
C ALA A 166 1.80 11.48 20.06
N VAL A 167 1.05 10.99 21.05
CA VAL A 167 -0.40 10.73 20.96
C VAL A 167 -1.15 11.98 20.50
N LYS A 168 -0.81 13.14 21.06
CA LYS A 168 -1.42 14.43 20.71
C LYS A 168 -1.09 14.87 19.28
N THR A 169 0.11 14.54 18.78
CA THR A 169 0.51 14.81 17.40
C THR A 169 -0.25 13.91 16.41
N ALA A 170 -0.32 12.60 16.69
CA ALA A 170 -1.11 11.66 15.90
C ALA A 170 -2.62 11.97 15.93
N SER A 171 -3.15 12.38 17.10
CA SER A 171 -4.52 12.85 17.25
C SER A 171 -4.81 14.14 16.45
N PHE A 172 -3.80 15.01 16.26
CA PHE A 172 -3.93 16.17 15.38
C PHE A 172 -3.98 15.78 13.90
N VAL A 173 -3.14 14.82 13.46
CA VAL A 173 -3.19 14.27 12.09
C VAL A 173 -4.56 13.62 11.81
N ALA A 174 -5.08 12.84 12.75
CA ALA A 174 -6.43 12.25 12.68
C ALA A 174 -7.53 13.33 12.56
N LEU A 175 -7.45 14.39 13.38
CA LEU A 175 -8.41 15.51 13.34
C LEU A 175 -8.36 16.29 12.03
N GLU A 176 -7.20 16.53 11.45
CA GLU A 176 -7.10 17.23 10.16
C GLU A 176 -7.58 16.36 8.98
N LEU A 177 -7.42 15.04 9.06
CA LEU A 177 -8.10 14.09 8.16
C LEU A 177 -9.63 14.21 8.28
N LYS A 178 -10.16 14.40 9.50
CA LYS A 178 -11.59 14.62 9.73
C LYS A 178 -12.11 15.94 9.16
N HIS A 179 -11.37 17.03 9.36
CA HIS A 179 -11.69 18.32 8.76
C HIS A 179 -11.63 18.29 7.22
N THR A 180 -10.77 17.43 6.67
CA THR A 180 -10.61 17.21 5.23
C THR A 180 -11.76 16.39 4.64
N PHE A 181 -12.15 15.28 5.29
CA PHE A 181 -13.16 14.34 4.80
C PHE A 181 -14.31 14.12 5.82
N PRO A 182 -15.08 15.17 6.18
CA PRO A 182 -16.00 15.14 7.32
C PRO A 182 -17.10 14.06 7.22
N GLN A 183 -17.56 13.77 6.01
CA GLN A 183 -18.62 12.79 5.71
C GLN A 183 -18.12 11.35 5.56
N SER A 184 -16.81 11.13 5.56
CA SER A 184 -16.19 9.81 5.40
C SER A 184 -15.67 9.32 6.76
N PRO A 185 -15.69 8.00 7.03
CA PRO A 185 -14.85 7.42 8.07
C PRO A 185 -13.40 7.37 7.58
N VAL A 186 -12.46 7.54 8.51
CA VAL A 186 -11.02 7.43 8.27
C VAL A 186 -10.50 6.26 9.11
N TYR A 187 -9.91 5.28 8.45
CA TYR A 187 -9.30 4.12 9.11
C TYR A 187 -7.80 4.35 9.23
N ILE A 188 -7.28 4.13 10.42
CA ILE A 188 -5.92 4.45 10.81
C ILE A 188 -5.25 3.17 11.31
N ALA A 189 -4.21 2.71 10.63
CA ALA A 189 -3.19 1.85 11.22
C ALA A 189 -2.15 2.73 11.94
N LEU A 190 -1.38 2.12 12.83
CA LEU A 190 -0.16 2.71 13.38
C LEU A 190 1.05 2.15 12.63
N GLY A 191 2.15 2.91 12.57
CA GLY A 191 3.43 2.41 12.05
C GLY A 191 4.48 2.15 13.13
N ASN A 192 5.76 2.11 12.74
CA ASN A 192 6.89 1.89 13.66
C ASN A 192 7.32 3.13 14.45
N ASN A 193 7.02 4.34 13.97
CA ASN A 193 7.27 5.57 14.71
C ASN A 193 6.15 5.87 15.70
N ASP A 194 4.91 5.47 15.38
CA ASP A 194 3.71 5.64 16.20
C ASP A 194 3.69 4.74 17.45
N SER A 195 4.51 5.10 18.44
CA SER A 195 4.97 4.19 19.47
C SER A 195 5.28 4.86 20.81
N SER A 196 5.16 4.12 21.91
CA SER A 196 5.40 4.63 23.27
C SER A 196 6.86 4.83 23.65
N CYS A 197 7.81 4.13 23.02
CA CYS A 197 9.20 4.09 23.50
C CYS A 197 10.26 4.24 22.39
N GLY A 198 9.85 4.89 21.29
CA GLY A 198 10.69 5.23 20.15
C GLY A 198 10.65 4.20 19.03
N ASP A 199 11.14 4.60 17.86
CA ASP A 199 11.10 3.89 16.58
C ASP A 199 11.32 2.36 16.73
N TYR A 200 10.33 1.56 16.28
CA TYR A 200 10.23 0.09 16.41
C TYR A 200 10.08 -0.49 17.83
N ARG A 201 9.74 0.35 18.83
CA ARG A 201 9.59 -0.09 20.22
C ARG A 201 8.19 0.15 20.77
N GLU A 202 7.49 -0.92 21.10
CA GLU A 202 6.16 -0.84 21.70
C GLU A 202 5.83 -2.09 22.53
N SER A 203 4.81 -2.04 23.38
CA SER A 203 4.39 -3.15 24.26
C SER A 203 2.88 -3.22 24.37
N PRO A 204 2.27 -4.41 24.57
CA PRO A 204 0.84 -4.51 24.74
C PRO A 204 0.33 -3.73 25.96
N GLY A 205 -0.80 -3.01 25.82
CA GLY A 205 -1.37 -2.17 26.88
C GLY A 205 -0.65 -0.82 27.09
N SER A 206 -0.02 -0.26 26.05
CA SER A 206 0.82 0.94 26.18
C SER A 206 0.04 2.26 26.36
N GLN A 207 0.71 3.27 26.91
CA GLN A 207 0.17 4.63 27.03
C GLN A 207 -0.16 5.23 25.65
N TYR A 208 0.60 4.91 24.60
CA TYR A 208 0.30 5.38 23.24
C TYR A 208 -0.98 4.75 22.69
N PHE A 209 -1.17 3.43 22.84
CA PHE A 209 -2.40 2.76 22.42
C PHE A 209 -3.63 3.25 23.21
N HIS A 210 -3.52 3.35 24.53
CA HIS A 210 -4.58 3.89 25.38
C HIS A 210 -4.94 5.35 25.02
N GLY A 211 -3.95 6.18 24.70
CA GLY A 211 -4.17 7.56 24.26
C GLY A 211 -4.81 7.68 22.88
N MET A 212 -4.36 6.89 21.91
CA MET A 212 -4.86 6.94 20.53
C MET A 212 -6.24 6.29 20.32
N ALA A 213 -6.66 5.38 21.21
CA ALA A 213 -7.93 4.65 21.09
C ALA A 213 -9.15 5.57 20.85
N HIS A 214 -9.22 6.72 21.54
CA HIS A 214 -10.32 7.68 21.35
C HIS A 214 -10.28 8.41 20.01
N ALA A 215 -9.10 8.71 19.46
CA ALA A 215 -8.97 9.32 18.14
C ALA A 215 -9.37 8.31 17.05
N VAL A 216 -8.82 7.09 17.09
CA VAL A 216 -9.14 6.04 16.10
C VAL A 216 -10.62 5.66 16.15
N ALA A 217 -11.22 5.54 17.33
CA ALA A 217 -12.65 5.26 17.47
C ALA A 217 -13.55 6.40 16.98
N ALA A 218 -13.15 7.66 17.17
CA ALA A 218 -13.90 8.81 16.63
C ALA A 218 -13.88 8.83 15.09
N GLU A 219 -12.71 8.57 14.49
CA GLU A 219 -12.51 8.70 13.05
C GLU A 219 -13.02 7.52 12.23
N ALA A 220 -12.94 6.30 12.75
CA ALA A 220 -13.53 5.12 12.14
C ALA A 220 -15.09 5.17 12.09
N GLY A 221 -15.70 6.08 12.84
CA GLY A 221 -17.15 6.28 12.90
C GLY A 221 -17.88 5.33 13.85
N SER A 222 -19.20 5.49 13.95
CA SER A 222 -20.01 4.84 15.00
C SER A 222 -20.12 3.32 14.89
N ALA A 223 -19.80 2.71 13.75
CA ALA A 223 -20.08 1.30 13.47
C ALA A 223 -19.34 0.31 14.38
N ALA A 224 -18.09 0.62 14.77
CA ALA A 224 -17.30 -0.20 15.71
C ALA A 224 -16.68 0.62 16.86
N HIS A 225 -17.17 1.85 17.11
CA HIS A 225 -16.58 2.78 18.09
C HIS A 225 -16.34 2.14 19.47
N GLY A 226 -17.34 1.43 20.01
CA GLY A 226 -17.22 0.75 21.31
C GLY A 226 -16.36 -0.53 21.30
N GLU A 227 -16.05 -1.09 20.12
CA GLU A 227 -15.18 -2.26 19.96
C GLU A 227 -13.72 -1.82 19.80
N ILE A 228 -13.48 -0.73 19.06
CA ILE A 228 -12.16 -0.07 18.98
C ILE A 228 -11.71 0.38 20.37
N LEU A 229 -12.57 1.05 21.15
CA LEU A 229 -12.26 1.44 22.54
C LEU A 229 -12.00 0.25 23.49
N ARG A 230 -12.39 -0.98 23.11
CA ARG A 230 -12.21 -2.21 23.89
C ARG A 230 -10.92 -2.96 23.50
N GLU A 231 -10.58 -2.99 22.22
CA GLU A 231 -9.51 -3.86 21.69
C GLU A 231 -8.24 -3.09 21.29
N PHE A 232 -8.39 -1.90 20.70
CA PHE A 232 -7.25 -1.06 20.30
C PHE A 232 -6.26 -0.77 21.44
N PRO A 233 -6.68 -0.51 22.70
CA PRO A 233 -5.73 -0.25 23.78
C PRO A 233 -4.76 -1.40 24.07
N TYR A 234 -5.06 -2.65 23.68
CA TYR A 234 -4.19 -3.78 23.97
C TYR A 234 -3.04 -3.94 22.97
N GLN A 235 -3.29 -3.93 21.66
CA GLN A 235 -2.23 -4.10 20.64
C GLN A 235 -2.28 -3.09 19.48
N GLY A 236 -3.19 -2.12 19.48
CA GLY A 236 -3.47 -1.25 18.32
C GLY A 236 -4.32 -1.93 17.22
N ASP A 237 -4.66 -3.21 17.39
CA ASP A 237 -5.46 -4.00 16.46
C ASP A 237 -6.97 -3.73 16.64
N TYR A 238 -7.73 -3.73 15.54
CA TYR A 238 -9.20 -3.66 15.54
C TYR A 238 -9.79 -4.15 14.22
N ASP A 239 -11.08 -4.50 14.20
CA ASP A 239 -11.82 -4.73 12.95
C ASP A 239 -13.16 -4.00 12.92
N ILE A 240 -13.63 -3.71 11.71
CA ILE A 240 -14.80 -2.85 11.47
C ILE A 240 -15.51 -3.22 10.15
N PRO A 241 -16.85 -3.36 10.11
CA PRO A 241 -17.58 -3.48 8.86
C PRO A 241 -17.47 -2.20 8.01
N LEU A 242 -17.17 -2.35 6.72
CA LEU A 242 -17.02 -1.21 5.81
C LEU A 242 -18.39 -0.58 5.47
N PRO A 243 -18.43 0.75 5.21
CA PRO A 243 -19.68 1.49 5.13
C PRO A 243 -20.47 1.14 3.87
N GLY A 244 -21.79 1.27 3.95
CA GLY A 244 -22.68 0.97 2.83
C GLY A 244 -22.30 1.76 1.57
N PRO A 245 -22.11 1.10 0.41
CA PRO A 245 -22.63 -0.22 0.06
C PRO A 245 -21.71 -1.44 0.32
N MET A 246 -20.57 -1.32 1.01
CA MET A 246 -19.63 -2.44 1.29
C MET A 246 -20.13 -3.44 2.35
N GLN A 247 -21.44 -3.66 2.50
CA GLN A 247 -22.07 -4.28 3.68
C GLN A 247 -21.75 -5.77 3.93
N HIS A 248 -21.04 -6.42 3.01
CA HIS A 248 -20.51 -7.78 3.18
C HIS A 248 -18.97 -7.81 3.20
N THR A 249 -18.34 -6.69 3.58
CA THR A 249 -16.88 -6.57 3.71
C THR A 249 -16.52 -5.95 5.06
N ARG A 250 -15.52 -6.51 5.76
CA ARG A 250 -14.87 -5.85 6.90
C ARG A 250 -13.44 -5.45 6.57
N LEU A 251 -12.96 -4.42 7.25
CA LEU A 251 -11.54 -4.09 7.35
C LEU A 251 -11.03 -4.65 8.68
N ILE A 252 -9.91 -5.38 8.63
CA ILE A 252 -9.12 -5.73 9.82
C ILE A 252 -7.87 -4.84 9.78
N VAL A 253 -7.60 -4.13 10.86
CA VAL A 253 -6.42 -3.29 11.01
C VAL A 253 -5.48 -3.91 12.04
N LEU A 254 -4.20 -3.96 11.69
CA LEU A 254 -3.13 -4.53 12.49
C LEU A 254 -2.05 -3.47 12.76
N GLN A 255 -1.48 -3.50 13.96
CA GLN A 255 -0.23 -2.80 14.28
C GLN A 255 0.92 -3.82 14.25
N ASP A 256 1.47 -4.06 13.07
CA ASP A 256 2.46 -5.12 12.80
C ASP A 256 3.89 -4.81 13.26
N ILE A 257 4.10 -3.72 14.00
CA ILE A 257 5.36 -3.46 14.72
C ILE A 257 5.84 -4.69 15.51
N PHE A 258 4.92 -5.48 16.09
CA PHE A 258 5.22 -6.71 16.84
C PHE A 258 5.79 -7.84 15.97
N GLN A 259 5.51 -7.84 14.67
CA GLN A 259 6.03 -8.84 13.73
C GLN A 259 7.45 -8.49 13.26
N SER A 260 7.83 -7.21 13.31
CA SER A 260 9.06 -6.68 12.70
C SER A 260 10.34 -7.38 13.18
N SER A 261 11.31 -7.54 12.28
CA SER A 261 12.69 -7.96 12.62
C SER A 261 13.41 -6.97 13.54
N ASN A 262 13.00 -5.70 13.54
CA ASN A 262 13.59 -4.63 14.35
C ASN A 262 12.89 -4.46 15.72
N TYR A 263 11.84 -5.26 16.00
CA TYR A 263 10.98 -5.09 17.16
C TYR A 263 11.69 -5.26 18.52
N SER A 264 11.37 -4.40 19.47
CA SER A 264 11.60 -4.67 20.91
C SER A 264 10.50 -4.07 21.79
N ALA A 265 10.24 -4.69 22.95
CA ALA A 265 9.40 -4.10 23.98
C ALA A 265 10.08 -2.89 24.63
N CYS A 266 9.33 -2.05 25.35
CA CYS A 266 9.87 -0.82 25.98
C CYS A 266 10.95 -1.08 27.05
N ASN A 267 11.13 -2.34 27.49
CA ASN A 267 12.24 -2.78 28.34
C ASN A 267 13.54 -3.11 27.57
N GLY A 268 13.58 -2.86 26.25
CA GLY A 268 14.71 -3.11 25.37
C GLY A 268 14.89 -4.57 24.93
N LYS A 269 13.89 -5.43 25.11
CA LYS A 269 13.97 -6.87 24.77
C LYS A 269 12.82 -7.27 23.83
N PRO A 270 13.03 -8.14 22.83
CA PRO A 270 11.93 -8.65 22.01
C PRO A 270 10.93 -9.45 22.85
N ASP A 271 9.63 -9.19 22.66
CA ASP A 271 8.55 -10.07 23.15
C ASP A 271 7.83 -10.79 22.01
N PRO A 272 8.20 -12.04 21.69
CA PRO A 272 7.51 -12.81 20.67
C PRO A 272 6.12 -13.30 21.11
N SER A 273 5.67 -13.01 22.35
CA SER A 273 4.31 -13.33 22.80
C SER A 273 3.27 -12.39 22.19
N ALA A 274 3.56 -11.10 22.03
CA ALA A 274 2.70 -10.13 21.38
C ALA A 274 2.43 -10.50 19.91
N ALA A 275 3.48 -10.84 19.17
CA ALA A 275 3.39 -11.28 17.77
C ALA A 275 2.48 -12.52 17.58
N ARG A 276 2.60 -13.51 18.49
CA ARG A 276 1.77 -14.72 18.46
C ARG A 276 0.30 -14.46 18.81
N GLN A 277 0.03 -13.58 19.78
CA GLN A 277 -1.33 -13.22 20.18
C GLN A 277 -2.07 -12.48 19.05
N GLN A 278 -1.41 -11.51 18.41
CA GLN A 278 -1.93 -10.81 17.22
C GLN A 278 -2.25 -11.78 16.07
N ILE A 279 -1.36 -12.73 15.76
CA ILE A 279 -1.60 -13.78 14.76
C ILE A 279 -2.81 -14.67 15.13
N GLN A 280 -2.97 -15.04 16.40
CA GLN A 280 -4.11 -15.83 16.87
C GLN A 280 -5.43 -15.05 16.79
N TRP A 281 -5.44 -13.77 17.19
CA TRP A 281 -6.58 -12.87 17.04
C TRP A 281 -6.97 -12.72 15.57
N LEU A 282 -6.01 -12.43 14.69
CA LEU A 282 -6.22 -12.32 13.24
C LEU A 282 -6.81 -13.60 12.64
N ALA A 283 -6.25 -14.77 12.96
CA ALA A 283 -6.76 -16.06 12.49
C ALA A 283 -8.20 -16.33 12.96
N GLY A 284 -8.56 -15.85 14.16
CA GLY A 284 -9.94 -15.87 14.67
C GLY A 284 -10.88 -14.96 13.88
N ARG A 285 -10.50 -13.68 13.69
CA ARG A 285 -11.28 -12.69 12.91
C ARG A 285 -11.50 -13.15 11.47
N LEU A 286 -10.46 -13.67 10.81
CA LEU A 286 -10.53 -14.24 9.47
C LEU A 286 -11.39 -15.52 9.39
N ALA A 287 -11.43 -16.33 10.46
CA ALA A 287 -12.32 -17.51 10.54
C ALA A 287 -13.79 -17.12 10.64
N LEU A 288 -14.11 -16.11 11.47
CA LEU A 288 -15.47 -15.57 11.59
C LEU A 288 -15.95 -14.96 10.26
N ALA A 289 -15.14 -14.10 9.64
CA ALA A 289 -15.46 -13.51 8.35
C ALA A 289 -15.70 -14.57 7.25
N ARG A 290 -14.86 -15.61 7.19
CA ARG A 290 -15.06 -16.75 6.28
C ARG A 290 -16.36 -17.51 6.58
N ALA A 291 -16.66 -17.78 7.85
CA ALA A 291 -17.87 -18.51 8.25
C ALA A 291 -19.16 -17.74 7.90
N HIS A 292 -19.11 -16.40 7.89
CA HIS A 292 -20.21 -15.54 7.48
C HIS A 292 -20.27 -15.25 5.96
N GLY A 293 -19.31 -15.77 5.18
CA GLY A 293 -19.23 -15.52 3.73
C GLY A 293 -18.79 -14.10 3.35
N GLU A 294 -18.23 -13.35 4.30
CA GLU A 294 -17.79 -11.98 4.12
C GLU A 294 -16.51 -11.88 3.27
N HIS A 295 -16.18 -10.67 2.86
CA HIS A 295 -14.88 -10.31 2.31
C HIS A 295 -14.07 -9.53 3.34
N VAL A 296 -12.75 -9.67 3.29
CA VAL A 296 -11.84 -8.97 4.20
C VAL A 296 -10.88 -8.10 3.42
N TRP A 297 -10.76 -6.85 3.81
CA TRP A 297 -9.55 -6.05 3.58
C TRP A 297 -8.70 -6.12 4.85
N VAL A 298 -7.38 -6.17 4.70
CA VAL A 298 -6.45 -5.99 5.82
C VAL A 298 -5.68 -4.70 5.60
N MET A 299 -5.47 -3.93 6.66
CA MET A 299 -4.55 -2.78 6.63
C MET A 299 -3.54 -2.92 7.76
N SER A 300 -2.30 -2.59 7.45
CA SER A 300 -1.15 -2.65 8.35
C SER A 300 -0.13 -1.60 7.88
N HIS A 301 1.10 -1.61 8.41
CA HIS A 301 2.14 -0.68 7.99
C HIS A 301 3.30 -1.39 7.28
N ILE A 302 4.03 -2.26 7.99
CA ILE A 302 5.27 -2.86 7.51
C ILE A 302 4.97 -3.99 6.50
N PRO A 303 5.56 -4.03 5.30
CA PRO A 303 5.20 -5.03 4.30
C PRO A 303 5.90 -6.38 4.54
N PRO A 304 5.25 -7.51 4.24
CA PRO A 304 5.84 -8.83 4.41
C PRO A 304 7.01 -9.09 3.45
N GLY A 305 7.90 -9.98 3.89
CA GLY A 305 8.94 -10.59 3.05
C GLY A 305 10.32 -9.94 3.13
N VAL A 306 11.07 -10.01 2.03
CA VAL A 306 12.48 -9.62 1.97
C VAL A 306 12.65 -8.11 1.90
N PHE A 307 13.46 -7.56 2.80
CA PHE A 307 13.94 -6.17 2.74
C PHE A 307 15.12 -6.09 1.77
N VAL A 308 14.82 -5.94 0.48
CA VAL A 308 15.80 -5.98 -0.62
C VAL A 308 16.93 -4.96 -0.43
N TYR A 309 16.60 -3.71 -0.06
CA TYR A 309 17.60 -2.66 0.22
C TYR A 309 18.59 -3.06 1.33
N GLN A 310 18.10 -3.54 2.49
CA GLN A 310 18.99 -3.96 3.59
C GLN A 310 19.78 -5.22 3.22
N THR A 311 19.17 -6.16 2.48
CA THR A 311 19.85 -7.36 1.96
C THR A 311 21.07 -7.01 1.11
N ILE A 312 20.94 -6.00 0.23
CA ILE A 312 22.02 -5.49 -0.62
C ILE A 312 23.06 -4.73 0.23
N LYS A 313 22.61 -3.84 1.13
CA LYS A 313 23.45 -3.00 1.99
C LYS A 313 24.27 -3.80 3.01
N ALA A 314 23.73 -4.90 3.52
CA ALA A 314 24.43 -5.87 4.36
C ALA A 314 25.26 -6.89 3.55
N HIS A 315 25.36 -6.71 2.23
CA HIS A 315 26.13 -7.55 1.30
C HIS A 315 25.81 -9.06 1.40
N ARG A 316 24.53 -9.41 1.63
CA ARG A 316 24.11 -10.81 1.82
C ARG A 316 24.28 -11.61 0.53
N ASN A 317 25.14 -12.62 0.55
CA ASN A 317 25.31 -13.57 -0.55
C ASN A 317 24.19 -14.63 -0.51
N VAL A 318 22.98 -14.23 -0.92
CA VAL A 318 21.78 -15.08 -0.90
C VAL A 318 21.95 -16.34 -1.75
N CYS A 319 22.56 -16.24 -2.94
CA CYS A 319 22.82 -17.42 -3.77
C CYS A 319 23.87 -18.35 -3.16
N GLY A 320 24.92 -17.79 -2.53
CA GLY A 320 25.90 -18.52 -1.73
C GLY A 320 25.37 -19.09 -0.40
N GLY A 321 24.09 -18.90 -0.07
CA GLY A 321 23.42 -19.57 1.06
C GLY A 321 23.23 -18.73 2.32
N GLN A 322 23.56 -17.45 2.31
CA GLN A 322 23.18 -16.55 3.40
C GLN A 322 21.67 -16.24 3.35
N ALA A 323 21.07 -16.02 4.51
CA ALA A 323 19.70 -15.51 4.57
C ALA A 323 19.64 -14.06 4.03
N PRO A 324 18.56 -13.68 3.31
CA PRO A 324 18.25 -12.28 3.07
C PRO A 324 17.82 -11.58 4.38
N GLU A 325 17.82 -10.26 4.40
CA GLU A 325 17.18 -9.49 5.46
C GLU A 325 15.66 -9.51 5.26
N MET A 326 14.91 -9.70 6.35
CA MET A 326 13.45 -9.80 6.33
C MET A 326 12.82 -8.60 7.04
N PHE A 327 11.68 -8.10 6.56
CA PHE A 327 10.89 -7.10 7.27
C PHE A 327 10.30 -7.64 8.58
N TYR A 328 9.87 -8.91 8.57
CA TYR A 328 9.31 -9.60 9.74
C TYR A 328 10.27 -10.67 10.30
N SER A 329 10.25 -10.81 11.62
CA SER A 329 10.97 -11.82 12.40
C SER A 329 10.44 -13.25 12.22
N SER A 330 9.24 -13.42 11.65
CA SER A 330 8.67 -14.71 11.29
C SER A 330 7.70 -14.60 10.10
N GLU A 331 7.46 -15.70 9.41
CA GLU A 331 6.56 -15.78 8.25
C GLU A 331 5.07 -15.93 8.67
N GLY A 332 4.78 -16.00 9.98
CA GLY A 332 3.45 -16.37 10.51
C GLY A 332 2.29 -15.43 10.17
N LEU A 333 2.53 -14.13 9.99
CA LEU A 333 1.51 -13.20 9.47
C LEU A 333 1.22 -13.47 7.99
N THR A 334 2.27 -13.63 7.18
CA THR A 334 2.18 -14.01 5.76
C THR A 334 1.40 -15.31 5.57
N ASP A 335 1.76 -16.36 6.32
CA ASP A 335 1.11 -17.67 6.28
C ASP A 335 -0.36 -17.59 6.71
N THR A 336 -0.66 -16.75 7.69
CA THR A 336 -2.03 -16.51 8.14
C THR A 336 -2.86 -15.81 7.08
N LEU A 337 -2.35 -14.74 6.44
CA LEU A 337 -3.08 -14.08 5.35
C LEU A 337 -3.30 -15.02 4.15
N GLN A 338 -2.26 -15.76 3.75
CA GLN A 338 -2.28 -16.78 2.70
C GLN A 338 -3.31 -17.88 2.96
N LYS A 339 -3.37 -18.41 4.19
CA LYS A 339 -4.36 -19.42 4.62
C LYS A 339 -5.82 -18.96 4.44
N TYR A 340 -6.06 -17.65 4.33
CA TYR A 340 -7.38 -17.04 4.11
C TYR A 340 -7.48 -16.26 2.79
N ALA A 341 -6.67 -16.59 1.77
CA ALA A 341 -6.69 -15.92 0.47
C ALA A 341 -8.06 -15.95 -0.26
N GLY A 342 -8.89 -16.98 -0.02
CA GLY A 342 -10.28 -17.02 -0.52
C GLY A 342 -11.23 -16.01 0.15
N THR A 343 -10.81 -15.38 1.24
CA THR A 343 -11.58 -14.42 2.07
C THR A 343 -10.98 -13.01 2.01
N VAL A 344 -9.64 -12.89 2.04
CA VAL A 344 -8.93 -11.62 1.94
C VAL A 344 -8.87 -11.16 0.48
N ARG A 345 -9.36 -9.95 0.20
CA ARG A 345 -9.44 -9.37 -1.16
C ARG A 345 -8.34 -8.35 -1.46
N LEU A 346 -7.80 -7.71 -0.43
CA LEU A 346 -6.74 -6.71 -0.52
C LEU A 346 -6.01 -6.63 0.83
N VAL A 347 -4.70 -6.41 0.78
CA VAL A 347 -3.90 -5.90 1.92
C VAL A 347 -3.38 -4.51 1.56
N ILE A 348 -3.44 -3.55 2.50
CA ILE A 348 -2.93 -2.18 2.35
C ILE A 348 -1.81 -1.97 3.37
N MET A 349 -0.65 -1.49 2.91
CA MET A 349 0.58 -1.25 3.69
C MET A 349 1.27 0.04 3.22
N GLY A 350 2.34 0.44 3.89
CA GLY A 350 3.18 1.59 3.55
C GLY A 350 4.65 1.28 3.81
N HIS A 351 5.28 2.03 4.71
CA HIS A 351 6.58 1.79 5.33
C HIS A 351 7.83 1.92 4.45
N THR A 352 7.77 1.49 3.19
CA THR A 352 8.91 1.66 2.27
C THR A 352 8.95 3.04 1.62
N HIS A 353 7.96 3.89 1.88
CA HIS A 353 7.73 5.21 1.26
C HIS A 353 7.48 5.20 -0.26
N ASP A 354 7.85 4.11 -0.95
CA ASP A 354 7.73 3.86 -2.37
C ASP A 354 6.34 3.32 -2.77
N ASP A 355 5.97 3.50 -4.04
CA ASP A 355 4.81 2.90 -4.67
C ASP A 355 5.13 1.46 -5.10
N GLU A 356 4.77 0.50 -4.25
CA GLU A 356 4.93 -0.93 -4.56
C GLU A 356 3.61 -1.71 -4.63
N LEU A 357 3.71 -2.91 -5.18
CA LEU A 357 2.76 -4.00 -5.00
C LEU A 357 3.49 -5.25 -4.52
N ARG A 358 2.80 -6.14 -3.82
CA ARG A 358 3.28 -7.50 -3.52
C ARG A 358 2.14 -8.49 -3.70
N LEU A 359 2.46 -9.77 -3.82
CA LEU A 359 1.49 -10.85 -3.99
C LEU A 359 1.85 -12.00 -3.06
N LEU A 360 0.99 -12.27 -2.08
CA LEU A 360 1.20 -13.37 -1.15
C LEU A 360 0.87 -14.68 -1.87
N LYS A 361 1.88 -15.38 -2.39
CA LYS A 361 1.75 -16.68 -3.06
C LYS A 361 1.92 -17.85 -2.07
N PRO A 362 1.29 -19.02 -2.31
CA PRO A 362 1.50 -20.24 -1.52
C PRO A 362 2.97 -20.62 -1.31
N ALA A 363 3.29 -21.12 -0.12
CA ALA A 363 4.62 -21.64 0.21
C ALA A 363 4.90 -22.98 -0.52
N GLY A 364 5.30 -22.90 -1.77
CA GLY A 364 5.54 -24.05 -2.65
C GLY A 364 4.28 -24.56 -3.34
N ALA A 365 4.34 -25.76 -3.92
CA ALA A 365 3.30 -26.32 -4.79
C ALA A 365 2.05 -26.86 -4.06
N VAL A 366 1.85 -26.52 -2.78
CA VAL A 366 0.91 -27.21 -1.87
C VAL A 366 -0.29 -26.33 -1.49
N LEU A 367 -1.19 -26.08 -2.45
CA LEU A 367 -2.64 -25.88 -2.19
C LEU A 367 -3.47 -26.26 -3.43
N ALA A 368 -3.69 -27.55 -3.64
CA ALA A 368 -4.56 -28.06 -4.69
C ALA A 368 -6.05 -27.96 -4.29
N GLY A 369 -6.64 -26.76 -4.41
CA GLY A 369 -8.07 -26.52 -4.17
C GLY A 369 -8.65 -25.49 -5.14
N SER A 370 -9.97 -25.51 -5.35
CA SER A 370 -10.65 -24.59 -6.29
C SER A 370 -10.86 -23.20 -5.69
N GLY A 371 -9.97 -22.26 -6.00
CA GLY A 371 -10.04 -20.85 -5.60
C GLY A 371 -8.74 -20.11 -5.96
N SER A 372 -8.72 -18.78 -5.77
CA SER A 372 -7.44 -18.06 -5.71
C SER A 372 -6.78 -18.34 -4.36
N HIS A 373 -5.51 -18.73 -4.40
CA HIS A 373 -4.66 -18.90 -3.20
C HIS A 373 -3.69 -17.73 -3.01
N GLU A 374 -3.85 -16.67 -3.79
CA GLU A 374 -2.99 -15.49 -3.82
C GLU A 374 -3.73 -14.25 -3.29
N VAL A 375 -3.03 -13.40 -2.54
CA VAL A 375 -3.59 -12.14 -1.99
C VAL A 375 -2.81 -10.93 -2.51
N PRO A 376 -3.46 -9.95 -3.18
CA PRO A 376 -2.80 -8.74 -3.65
C PRO A 376 -2.55 -7.79 -2.47
N VAL A 377 -1.34 -7.26 -2.40
CA VAL A 377 -0.89 -6.26 -1.43
C VAL A 377 -0.60 -4.98 -2.18
N LYS A 378 -1.19 -3.86 -1.76
CA LYS A 378 -0.83 -2.52 -2.21
C LYS A 378 0.01 -1.85 -1.13
N LEU A 379 1.22 -1.42 -1.48
CA LEU A 379 1.94 -0.45 -0.67
C LEU A 379 1.59 0.94 -1.20
N VAL A 380 1.31 1.86 -0.29
CA VAL A 380 0.89 3.24 -0.57
C VAL A 380 2.11 4.14 -0.37
N PRO A 381 2.51 4.96 -1.37
CA PRO A 381 3.67 5.82 -1.25
C PRO A 381 3.43 6.92 -0.21
N SER A 382 4.53 7.44 0.33
CA SER A 382 4.51 8.36 1.47
C SER A 382 4.11 9.80 1.14
N ILE A 383 3.58 10.50 2.15
CA ILE A 383 3.46 11.96 2.15
C ILE A 383 4.78 12.61 2.56
N THR A 384 5.56 12.03 3.48
CA THR A 384 6.88 12.57 3.81
C THR A 384 7.85 12.46 2.61
N PRO A 385 8.66 13.49 2.31
CA PRO A 385 9.68 13.43 1.26
C PRO A 385 11.02 12.84 1.75
N LEU A 386 11.08 12.34 2.98
CA LEU A 386 12.34 12.06 3.70
C LEU A 386 13.26 11.05 3.01
N HIS A 387 12.73 10.03 2.33
CA HIS A 387 13.54 9.08 1.53
C HIS A 387 13.90 9.60 0.13
N GLY A 388 13.62 10.88 -0.15
CA GLY A 388 13.93 11.54 -1.40
C GLY A 388 12.82 11.45 -2.44
N ASN A 389 11.76 10.68 -2.22
CA ASN A 389 10.54 10.68 -3.03
C ASN A 389 9.87 12.08 -3.08
N TYR A 390 8.94 12.26 -4.02
CA TYR A 390 7.97 13.35 -3.93
C TYR A 390 6.77 12.91 -3.07
N PRO A 391 6.18 13.81 -2.28
CA PRO A 391 4.93 13.55 -1.55
C PRO A 391 3.83 13.03 -2.48
N ALA A 392 3.17 11.94 -2.08
CA ALA A 392 2.25 11.20 -2.93
C ALA A 392 1.02 10.64 -2.19
N PHE A 393 -0.09 10.49 -2.91
CA PHE A 393 -1.29 9.81 -2.41
C PHE A 393 -2.03 9.07 -3.52
N ILE A 394 -2.95 8.17 -3.14
CA ILE A 394 -3.73 7.38 -4.10
C ILE A 394 -5.23 7.67 -3.96
N THR A 395 -5.92 7.90 -5.08
CA THR A 395 -7.38 7.72 -5.14
C THR A 395 -7.71 6.37 -5.79
N GLY A 396 -8.53 5.56 -5.15
CA GLY A 396 -8.94 4.24 -5.63
C GLY A 396 -10.41 4.18 -6.01
N LYS A 397 -10.80 3.11 -6.73
CA LYS A 397 -12.20 2.74 -7.01
C LYS A 397 -12.43 1.30 -6.59
N VAL A 398 -13.28 1.05 -5.59
CA VAL A 398 -13.64 -0.30 -5.12
C VAL A 398 -14.97 -0.77 -5.73
N ASN A 399 -15.07 -2.04 -6.09
CA ASN A 399 -16.34 -2.71 -6.41
C ASN A 399 -16.99 -3.20 -5.11
N PRO A 400 -18.16 -2.66 -4.70
CA PRO A 400 -18.75 -2.99 -3.41
C PRO A 400 -19.41 -4.37 -3.32
N GLN A 401 -19.59 -5.08 -4.44
CA GLN A 401 -20.10 -6.46 -4.44
C GLN A 401 -18.97 -7.49 -4.28
N THR A 402 -17.75 -7.20 -4.74
CA THR A 402 -16.61 -8.15 -4.71
C THR A 402 -15.47 -7.72 -3.79
N ALA A 403 -15.53 -6.49 -3.27
CA ALA A 403 -14.45 -5.79 -2.58
C ALA A 403 -13.12 -5.75 -3.38
N THR A 404 -13.19 -5.81 -4.71
CA THR A 404 -12.01 -5.66 -5.58
C THR A 404 -11.67 -4.18 -5.74
N LEU A 405 -10.40 -3.81 -5.58
CA LEU A 405 -9.87 -2.52 -6.05
C LEU A 405 -9.82 -2.57 -7.59
N MET A 406 -10.75 -1.88 -8.25
CA MET A 406 -10.97 -1.95 -9.69
C MET A 406 -9.99 -1.09 -10.49
N ASP A 407 -9.56 0.04 -9.94
CA ASP A 407 -8.57 0.92 -10.55
C ASP A 407 -8.05 1.88 -9.46
N TYR A 408 -6.86 2.41 -9.65
CA TYR A 408 -6.31 3.45 -8.78
C TYR A 408 -5.47 4.44 -9.57
N THR A 409 -5.33 5.66 -9.05
CA THR A 409 -4.53 6.73 -9.65
C THR A 409 -3.69 7.38 -8.57
N VAL A 410 -2.39 7.45 -8.84
CA VAL A 410 -1.37 8.02 -7.96
C VAL A 410 -1.20 9.49 -8.31
N PHE A 411 -1.17 10.34 -7.29
CA PHE A 411 -0.97 11.77 -7.42
C PHE A 411 0.31 12.17 -6.70
N ILE A 412 1.14 12.97 -7.36
CA ILE A 412 2.40 13.46 -6.82
C ILE A 412 2.45 14.98 -6.79
N ALA A 413 3.14 15.49 -5.78
CA ALA A 413 3.52 16.90 -5.67
C ALA A 413 4.57 17.28 -6.72
N SER A 414 4.57 18.56 -7.13
CA SER A 414 5.61 19.14 -8.00
C SER A 414 6.89 19.57 -7.25
N ASN A 415 6.89 19.53 -5.92
CA ASN A 415 8.02 19.83 -5.04
C ASN A 415 7.86 19.05 -3.72
N LYS A 416 8.82 19.21 -2.80
CA LYS A 416 8.89 18.46 -1.53
C LYS A 416 8.53 19.30 -0.29
N THR A 417 7.86 20.44 -0.46
CA THR A 417 7.59 21.41 0.63
C THR A 417 6.13 21.85 0.75
N GLY A 418 5.22 21.43 -0.14
CA GLY A 418 3.81 21.84 -0.13
C GLY A 418 3.54 23.29 -0.57
N ILE A 419 4.50 24.19 -0.36
CA ILE A 419 4.44 25.60 -0.73
C ILE A 419 4.47 25.75 -2.25
N GLY A 420 3.43 26.38 -2.82
CA GLY A 420 3.33 26.60 -4.28
C GLY A 420 3.24 25.32 -5.11
N THR A 421 2.94 24.18 -4.48
CA THR A 421 2.92 22.86 -5.13
C THR A 421 1.75 22.71 -6.10
N GLN A 422 2.03 22.13 -7.26
CA GLN A 422 1.02 21.58 -8.15
C GLN A 422 0.93 20.07 -7.94
N TRP A 423 -0.25 19.55 -7.67
CA TRP A 423 -0.50 18.11 -7.53
C TRP A 423 -1.02 17.55 -8.86
N LYS A 424 -0.32 16.57 -9.43
CA LYS A 424 -0.63 15.99 -10.75
C LYS A 424 -0.77 14.47 -10.65
N THR A 425 -1.52 13.87 -11.56
CA THR A 425 -1.47 12.41 -11.77
C THR A 425 -0.06 12.01 -12.21
N GLU A 426 0.47 10.94 -11.62
CA GLU A 426 1.65 10.23 -12.11
C GLU A 426 1.21 9.14 -13.09
N TYR A 427 0.49 8.12 -12.60
CA TYR A 427 -0.14 7.10 -13.45
C TYR A 427 -1.53 6.66 -12.94
N THR A 428 -2.25 5.94 -13.80
CA THR A 428 -3.47 5.19 -13.48
C THR A 428 -3.18 3.72 -13.74
N TRP A 429 -3.47 2.83 -12.77
CA TRP A 429 -3.15 1.39 -12.85
C TRP A 429 -3.61 0.75 -14.17
N SER A 430 -4.88 0.94 -14.53
CA SER A 430 -5.45 0.34 -15.74
C SER A 430 -4.76 0.79 -17.03
N LYS A 431 -4.17 1.98 -17.06
CA LYS A 431 -3.47 2.55 -18.22
C LYS A 431 -2.00 2.15 -18.29
N ALA A 432 -1.34 1.96 -17.14
CA ALA A 432 0.07 1.62 -17.08
C ALA A 432 0.33 0.14 -17.41
N TYR A 433 -0.53 -0.77 -16.93
CA TYR A 433 -0.25 -2.21 -16.97
C TYR A 433 -1.16 -3.03 -17.89
N ASP A 434 -2.16 -2.39 -18.51
CA ASP A 434 -3.21 -3.01 -19.34
C ASP A 434 -3.90 -4.19 -18.63
N LEU A 435 -4.44 -3.90 -17.44
CA LEU A 435 -5.09 -4.88 -16.56
C LEU A 435 -6.46 -4.35 -16.08
N PRO A 436 -7.46 -5.23 -15.94
CA PRO A 436 -8.86 -4.83 -15.69
C PRO A 436 -9.13 -4.38 -14.25
N ASP A 437 -8.29 -4.79 -13.31
CA ASP A 437 -8.40 -4.50 -11.87
C ASP A 437 -7.08 -4.79 -11.13
N PHE A 438 -7.04 -4.50 -9.83
CA PHE A 438 -5.99 -4.92 -8.89
C PHE A 438 -6.44 -6.18 -8.12
N SER A 439 -7.07 -7.15 -8.79
CA SER A 439 -7.35 -8.46 -8.21
C SER A 439 -6.09 -9.32 -8.11
N ALA A 440 -6.14 -10.40 -7.31
CA ALA A 440 -5.09 -11.40 -7.22
C ALA A 440 -4.61 -11.88 -8.61
N GLU A 441 -5.54 -12.19 -9.50
CA GLU A 441 -5.25 -12.70 -10.85
C GLU A 441 -4.56 -11.64 -11.74
N SER A 442 -5.00 -10.39 -11.67
CA SER A 442 -4.37 -9.29 -12.41
C SER A 442 -2.98 -8.98 -11.86
N VAL A 443 -2.81 -8.93 -10.55
CA VAL A 443 -1.51 -8.73 -9.91
C VAL A 443 -0.55 -9.91 -10.20
N ALA A 444 -1.03 -11.16 -10.22
CA ALA A 444 -0.25 -12.32 -10.62
C ALA A 444 0.29 -12.19 -12.06
N LYS A 445 -0.55 -11.75 -13.01
CA LYS A 445 -0.13 -11.48 -14.39
C LYS A 445 0.91 -10.36 -14.49
N LEU A 446 0.87 -9.35 -13.62
CA LEU A 446 1.91 -8.33 -13.59
C LEU A 446 3.20 -8.86 -12.95
N VAL A 447 3.14 -9.45 -11.76
CA VAL A 447 4.30 -9.99 -11.05
C VAL A 447 5.06 -11.01 -11.92
N THR A 448 4.36 -11.93 -12.60
CA THR A 448 5.02 -12.85 -13.53
C THR A 448 5.67 -12.15 -14.72
N ARG A 449 5.01 -11.15 -15.36
CA ARG A 449 5.62 -10.35 -16.44
C ARG A 449 6.91 -9.66 -16.00
N LEU A 450 6.95 -9.12 -14.77
CA LEU A 450 8.13 -8.46 -14.21
C LEU A 450 9.24 -9.46 -13.84
N GLN A 451 8.88 -10.64 -13.32
CA GLN A 451 9.81 -11.71 -12.94
C GLN A 451 10.47 -12.41 -14.15
N ASP A 452 9.74 -12.55 -15.26
CA ASP A 452 10.28 -13.12 -16.51
C ASP A 452 11.22 -12.13 -17.23
N ASP A 453 10.94 -10.83 -17.18
CA ASP A 453 11.78 -9.77 -17.74
C ASP A 453 12.96 -9.40 -16.82
N LYS A 454 13.91 -10.32 -16.69
CA LYS A 454 15.10 -10.22 -15.82
C LYS A 454 16.06 -9.05 -16.13
N HIS A 455 15.76 -8.21 -17.12
CA HIS A 455 16.60 -7.09 -17.56
C HIS A 455 15.90 -5.72 -17.49
N GLY A 456 14.69 -5.64 -16.92
CA GLY A 456 13.94 -4.38 -16.84
C GLY A 456 13.76 -3.74 -18.22
N SER A 457 13.38 -4.55 -19.22
CA SER A 457 13.54 -4.24 -20.64
C SER A 457 12.22 -4.10 -21.41
N SER A 458 11.14 -4.65 -20.87
CA SER A 458 9.77 -4.47 -21.35
C SER A 458 9.23 -3.08 -21.04
N ALA A 459 8.07 -2.73 -21.61
CA ALA A 459 7.36 -1.51 -21.25
C ALA A 459 6.92 -1.54 -19.77
N ALA A 460 6.19 -2.59 -19.37
CA ALA A 460 5.66 -2.73 -18.00
C ALA A 460 6.74 -2.67 -16.91
N SER A 461 7.94 -3.23 -17.15
CA SER A 461 9.06 -3.11 -16.20
C SER A 461 9.62 -1.70 -16.14
N ARG A 462 9.83 -1.02 -17.28
CA ARG A 462 10.30 0.37 -17.28
C ARG A 462 9.28 1.34 -16.68
N ASP A 463 7.99 1.10 -16.92
CA ASP A 463 6.92 1.87 -16.29
C ASP A 463 6.93 1.63 -14.77
N TYR A 464 7.09 0.38 -14.31
CA TYR A 464 7.25 0.08 -12.88
C TYR A 464 8.51 0.76 -12.28
N GLU A 465 9.69 0.60 -12.88
CA GLU A 465 10.93 1.28 -12.46
C GLU A 465 10.75 2.81 -12.35
N GLN A 466 10.01 3.39 -13.31
CA GLN A 466 9.79 4.84 -13.40
C GLN A 466 8.75 5.37 -12.39
N TRP A 467 7.82 4.54 -11.89
CA TRP A 467 6.83 4.98 -10.89
C TRP A 467 7.10 4.47 -9.46
N PHE A 468 8.00 3.49 -9.29
CA PHE A 468 8.36 2.90 -7.98
C PHE A 468 8.63 3.95 -6.89
N ALA A 469 9.53 4.90 -7.13
CA ALA A 469 9.70 6.03 -6.23
C ALA A 469 8.99 7.25 -6.83
N ALA A 470 7.89 7.66 -6.19
CA ALA A 470 7.01 8.72 -6.64
C ALA A 470 7.79 9.97 -7.08
N GLY A 471 7.67 10.35 -8.36
CA GLY A 471 8.37 11.48 -8.98
C GLY A 471 9.90 11.36 -9.18
N GLU A 472 10.55 10.32 -8.66
CA GLU A 472 12.02 10.12 -8.68
C GLU A 472 12.51 8.98 -9.58
N GLY A 473 11.65 8.38 -10.43
CA GLY A 473 12.01 7.23 -11.26
C GLY A 473 13.26 7.36 -12.16
N LYS A 474 13.72 8.59 -12.46
CA LYS A 474 15.04 8.80 -13.10
C LYS A 474 16.21 8.41 -12.20
N THR A 475 16.12 8.74 -10.92
CA THR A 475 17.15 8.52 -9.90
C THR A 475 16.98 7.12 -9.31
N MET A 476 15.83 6.89 -8.67
CA MET A 476 15.55 5.68 -7.90
C MET A 476 15.18 4.50 -8.80
N GLY A 477 14.48 4.72 -9.91
CA GLY A 477 14.23 3.66 -10.90
C GLY A 477 15.51 3.14 -11.54
N THR A 478 16.48 4.01 -11.81
CA THR A 478 17.83 3.60 -12.26
C THR A 478 18.55 2.75 -11.20
N LEU A 479 18.42 3.09 -9.91
CA LEU A 479 18.98 2.28 -8.82
C LEU A 479 18.26 0.92 -8.67
N LEU A 480 16.92 0.91 -8.75
CA LEU A 480 16.10 -0.30 -8.73
C LEU A 480 16.52 -1.26 -9.85
N ARG A 481 16.76 -0.71 -11.05
CA ARG A 481 17.16 -1.44 -12.24
C ARG A 481 18.51 -2.17 -12.10
N LEU A 482 19.47 -1.60 -11.37
CA LEU A 482 20.74 -2.27 -11.05
C LEU A 482 20.54 -3.56 -10.25
N PHE A 483 19.45 -3.65 -9.49
CA PHE A 483 19.11 -4.78 -8.63
C PHE A 483 17.82 -5.48 -9.08
N TRP A 484 17.37 -5.27 -10.33
CA TRP A 484 16.04 -5.69 -10.79
C TRP A 484 15.69 -7.17 -10.52
N PRO A 485 16.55 -8.17 -10.79
CA PRO A 485 16.26 -9.57 -10.44
C PRO A 485 16.07 -9.80 -8.94
N SER A 486 16.84 -9.06 -8.11
CA SER A 486 16.73 -9.08 -6.64
C SER A 486 15.40 -8.50 -6.19
N TYR A 487 14.94 -7.43 -6.84
CA TYR A 487 13.69 -6.76 -6.52
C TYR A 487 12.45 -7.55 -6.97
N VAL A 488 12.35 -7.96 -8.24
CA VAL A 488 11.14 -8.64 -8.76
C VAL A 488 10.87 -9.99 -8.09
N CYS A 489 11.90 -10.64 -7.56
CA CYS A 489 11.70 -11.84 -6.74
C CYS A 489 10.98 -11.54 -5.40
N SER A 490 11.20 -10.38 -4.78
CA SER A 490 10.50 -10.00 -3.55
C SER A 490 8.99 -9.76 -3.76
N LEU A 491 8.58 -9.31 -4.95
CA LEU A 491 7.18 -9.02 -5.28
C LEU A 491 6.25 -10.24 -5.15
N GLY A 492 6.76 -11.44 -5.42
CA GLY A 492 5.97 -12.68 -5.42
C GLY A 492 6.48 -13.78 -4.48
N HIS A 493 7.59 -13.56 -3.78
CA HIS A 493 8.16 -14.55 -2.86
C HIS A 493 8.49 -13.88 -1.51
N MET A 494 7.49 -13.93 -0.62
CA MET A 494 7.61 -13.42 0.74
C MET A 494 8.54 -14.29 1.59
N HIS A 495 8.60 -15.60 1.32
CA HIS A 495 9.41 -16.55 2.09
C HIS A 495 10.87 -16.55 1.61
N ALA A 496 11.82 -16.58 2.55
CA ALA A 496 13.26 -16.45 2.25
C ALA A 496 13.78 -17.56 1.31
N SER A 497 13.20 -18.76 1.41
CA SER A 497 13.50 -19.92 0.57
C SER A 497 13.00 -19.73 -0.87
N GLY A 498 11.75 -19.29 -1.05
CA GLY A 498 11.16 -19.00 -2.36
C GLY A 498 11.85 -17.83 -3.06
N TYR A 499 12.24 -16.81 -2.29
CA TYR A 499 13.01 -15.67 -2.78
C TYR A 499 14.37 -16.11 -3.34
N ARG A 500 15.12 -16.94 -2.58
CA ARG A 500 16.37 -17.54 -3.04
C ARG A 500 16.17 -18.41 -4.28
N GLN A 501 15.08 -19.19 -4.35
CA GLN A 501 14.77 -20.02 -5.51
C GLN A 501 14.50 -19.19 -6.78
N CYS A 502 13.78 -18.07 -6.65
CA CYS A 502 13.56 -17.13 -7.75
C CYS A 502 14.86 -16.48 -8.22
N LEU A 503 15.61 -15.87 -7.29
CA LEU A 503 16.81 -15.09 -7.59
C LEU A 503 17.95 -15.97 -8.15
N CYS A 504 18.10 -17.18 -7.60
CA CYS A 504 19.24 -18.06 -7.85
C CYS A 504 18.88 -19.30 -8.68
N GLY A 505 17.66 -19.39 -9.24
CA GLY A 505 17.16 -20.57 -9.95
C GLY A 505 17.95 -20.99 -11.20
N GLY A 506 18.83 -20.12 -11.71
CA GLY A 506 19.79 -20.44 -12.77
C GLY A 506 21.07 -21.13 -12.29
N THR A 507 21.48 -20.92 -11.03
CA THR A 507 22.68 -21.54 -10.44
C THR A 507 22.33 -22.86 -9.76
N ARG A 508 22.16 -23.93 -10.55
CA ARG A 508 22.48 -25.27 -10.02
C ARG A 508 23.98 -25.33 -9.83
N THR A 509 24.43 -25.53 -8.59
CA THR A 509 25.82 -25.89 -8.32
C THR A 509 26.12 -27.22 -9.02
N LEU A 510 27.15 -27.24 -9.86
CA LEU A 510 27.79 -28.48 -10.28
C LEU A 510 28.65 -28.98 -9.11
N GLU A 511 28.01 -29.50 -8.07
CA GLU A 511 28.71 -30.28 -7.06
C GLU A 511 29.23 -31.56 -7.73
N SER A 512 30.55 -31.75 -7.66
CA SER A 512 31.24 -32.77 -8.43
C SER A 512 30.92 -34.16 -7.92
N SER A 513 30.19 -34.94 -8.73
CA SER A 513 30.06 -36.40 -8.56
C SER A 513 31.36 -37.13 -8.98
N THR A 514 32.48 -36.72 -8.40
CA THR A 514 33.77 -37.43 -8.46
C THR A 514 33.81 -38.45 -7.34
N GLY A 515 33.21 -39.61 -7.58
CA GLY A 515 33.22 -40.72 -6.63
C GLY A 515 34.52 -41.52 -6.67
N HIS A 516 35.01 -41.90 -5.49
CA HIS A 516 35.90 -43.02 -5.21
C HIS A 516 35.38 -43.74 -3.96
#